data_AF-A0A6G1KXP4-F1
#
_entry.id   AF-A0A6G1KXP4-F1
#
_cell.length_a   1.000
_cell.length_b   1.000
_cell.length_c   1.000
_cell.angle_alpha   90.00
_cell.angle_beta   90.00
_cell.angle_gamma   90.00
#
_symmetry.space_group_name_H-M   'P 1'
#
loop_
_entity.id
_entity.type
_entity.pdbx_description
1 polymer ?
#
loop_
_entity_poly.entity_id
_entity_poly.type
_entity_poly.pdbx_seq_one_letter_code
_entity_poly.pdbx_strand_id
1 'polypeptide(L)'
;MLEKYLNSRLRSIAEKLDLAKSDMVLCHLDVAPRNVVLTGQKLWLLNWEAAGFYPRGFEYCALRVNRGRNGEDSLFAEMLEKCLVALERPSPRDIAEGSLM
;
A
#
# COMPACT_ATOMS: atom_id res chain seq x y z
N MET A 1 5.26 20.32 -5.47
CA MET A 1 5.02 19.18 -4.55
C MET A 1 4.47 17.99 -5.32
N LEU A 2 4.60 16.78 -4.75
CA LEU A 2 4.41 15.48 -5.40
C LEU A 2 3.09 15.32 -6.16
N GLU A 3 1.96 15.71 -5.57
CA GLU A 3 0.64 15.62 -6.23
C GLU A 3 0.60 16.37 -7.56
N LYS A 4 1.07 17.64 -7.57
CA LYS A 4 1.17 18.45 -8.80
C LYS A 4 2.06 17.78 -9.84
N TYR A 5 3.16 17.15 -9.40
CA TYR A 5 4.05 16.41 -10.28
C TYR A 5 3.36 15.20 -10.90
N LEU A 6 2.68 14.38 -10.09
CA LEU A 6 1.94 13.20 -10.55
C LEU A 6 0.81 13.59 -11.51
N ASN A 7 -0.03 14.56 -11.13
CA ASN A 7 -1.12 15.06 -11.98
C ASN A 7 -0.65 15.65 -13.31
N SER A 8 0.59 16.17 -13.39
CA SER A 8 1.15 16.65 -14.67
C SER A 8 1.55 15.53 -15.64
N ARG A 9 1.71 14.30 -15.14
CA ARG A 9 2.22 13.15 -15.91
C ARG A 9 1.18 12.04 -16.10
N LEU A 10 0.20 11.94 -15.21
CA LEU A 10 -0.91 10.99 -15.31
C LEU A 10 -1.99 11.51 -16.28
N ARG A 11 -1.62 11.69 -17.56
CA ARG A 11 -2.45 12.35 -18.60
C ARG A 11 -3.70 11.57 -19.00
N SER A 12 -3.79 10.29 -18.62
CA SER A 12 -4.86 9.37 -19.03
C SER A 12 -5.91 9.11 -17.95
N ILE A 13 -5.81 9.74 -16.78
CA ILE A 13 -6.78 9.57 -15.70
C ILE A 13 -7.81 10.70 -15.83
N ALA A 14 -9.10 10.34 -15.93
CA ALA A 14 -10.19 11.31 -16.11
C ALA A 14 -10.30 12.30 -14.94
N GLU A 15 -9.86 11.88 -13.75
CA GLU A 15 -9.84 12.69 -12.54
C GLU A 15 -8.42 12.94 -12.06
N LYS A 16 -8.18 14.14 -11.52
CA LYS A 16 -6.91 14.46 -10.86
C LYS A 16 -6.82 13.70 -9.55
N LEU A 17 -5.63 13.18 -9.27
CA LEU A 17 -5.27 12.62 -7.98
C LEU A 17 -5.36 13.71 -6.91
N ASP A 18 -6.11 13.44 -5.84
CA ASP A 18 -6.18 14.25 -4.63
C ASP A 18 -5.62 13.43 -3.46
N LEU A 19 -4.35 13.66 -3.14
CA LEU A 19 -3.67 12.95 -2.07
C LEU A 19 -4.16 13.41 -0.70
N ALA A 20 -4.69 14.64 -0.57
CA ALA A 20 -5.21 15.15 0.69
C ALA A 20 -6.49 14.44 1.12
N LYS A 21 -7.29 13.97 0.15
CA LYS A 21 -8.47 13.14 0.40
C LYS A 21 -8.15 11.68 0.72
N SER A 22 -6.94 11.23 0.45
CA SER A 22 -6.54 9.85 0.75
C SER A 22 -6.36 9.62 2.25
N ASP A 23 -6.70 8.41 2.68
CA ASP A 23 -6.35 7.91 4.00
C ASP A 23 -4.84 7.70 4.13
N MET A 24 -4.25 8.43 5.08
CA MET A 24 -2.84 8.27 5.43
C MET A 24 -2.72 7.14 6.46
N VAL A 25 -2.08 6.05 6.07
CA VAL A 25 -1.81 4.90 6.93
C VAL A 25 -0.31 4.68 7.05
N LEU A 26 0.11 3.96 8.09
CA LEU A 26 1.49 3.51 8.18
C LEU A 26 1.71 2.42 7.12
N CYS A 27 2.39 2.77 6.05
CA CYS A 27 2.88 1.84 5.04
C CYS A 27 4.30 1.39 5.41
N HIS A 28 4.61 0.12 5.13
CA HIS A 28 5.95 -0.44 5.30
C HIS A 28 6.81 -0.23 4.06
N LEU A 29 6.21 -0.25 2.86
CA LEU A 29 6.84 -0.01 1.55
C LEU A 29 7.94 -1.00 1.12
N ASP A 30 8.36 -1.91 2.00
CA ASP A 30 9.30 -3.00 1.69
C ASP A 30 8.83 -4.34 2.27
N VAL A 31 7.54 -4.68 2.16
CA VAL A 31 7.06 -6.00 2.62
C VAL A 31 7.53 -7.07 1.64
N ALA A 32 8.46 -7.91 2.09
CA ALA A 32 9.04 -9.00 1.33
C ALA A 32 9.35 -10.19 2.25
N PRO A 33 9.48 -11.42 1.73
CA PRO A 33 9.75 -12.59 2.56
C PRO A 33 10.97 -12.45 3.48
N ARG A 34 12.03 -11.78 3.01
CA ARG A 34 13.26 -11.51 3.80
C ARG A 34 13.03 -10.65 5.05
N ASN A 35 11.96 -9.86 5.06
CA ASN A 35 11.61 -8.94 6.14
C ASN A 35 10.52 -9.54 7.05
N VAL A 36 10.13 -10.81 6.85
CA VAL A 36 9.10 -11.48 7.63
C VAL A 36 9.71 -12.64 8.40
N VAL A 37 9.53 -12.65 9.72
CA VAL A 37 9.99 -13.74 10.58
C VAL A 37 8.80 -14.42 11.25
N LEU A 38 8.72 -15.73 11.11
CA LEU A 38 7.73 -16.57 11.79
C LEU A 38 8.36 -17.23 13.01
N THR A 39 7.82 -16.96 14.21
CA THR A 39 8.24 -17.62 15.45
C THR A 39 7.03 -18.31 16.09
N GLY A 40 6.93 -19.63 15.94
CA GLY A 40 5.75 -20.38 16.37
C GLY A 40 4.50 -19.91 15.62
N GLN A 41 3.54 -19.32 16.35
CA GLN A 41 2.29 -18.77 15.80
C GLN A 41 2.33 -17.24 15.60
N LYS A 42 3.49 -16.61 15.81
CA LYS A 42 3.64 -15.15 15.69
C LYS A 42 4.41 -14.79 14.44
N LEU A 43 3.95 -13.75 13.75
CA LEU A 43 4.61 -13.14 12.62
C LEU A 43 5.18 -11.78 13.03
N TRP A 44 6.42 -11.52 12.65
CA TRP A 44 7.12 -10.25 12.87
C TRP A 44 7.50 -9.63 11.54
N LEU A 45 7.33 -8.32 11.45
CA LEU A 45 7.76 -7.53 10.30
C LEU A 45 8.98 -6.71 10.68
N LEU A 46 10.03 -6.83 9.89
CA LEU A 46 11.34 -6.21 10.08
C LEU A 46 11.61 -5.16 9.00
N ASN A 47 12.68 -4.38 9.19
CA ASN A 47 13.19 -3.43 8.21
C ASN A 47 12.23 -2.27 7.86
N TRP A 48 11.94 -1.46 8.88
CA TRP A 48 11.03 -0.30 8.79
C TRP A 48 11.68 0.96 8.19
N GLU A 49 12.88 0.87 7.60
CA GLU A 49 13.62 2.05 7.13
C GLU A 49 12.85 2.84 6.05
N ALA A 50 12.12 2.13 5.17
CA ALA A 50 11.28 2.74 4.14
C ALA A 50 9.88 3.13 4.62
N ALA A 51 9.53 2.82 5.88
CA ALA A 51 8.17 2.98 6.37
C ALA A 51 7.80 4.45 6.62
N GLY A 52 6.51 4.76 6.55
CA GLY A 52 6.00 6.09 6.85
C GLY A 52 4.50 6.21 6.65
N PHE A 53 3.96 7.40 6.96
CA PHE A 53 2.55 7.69 6.69
C PHE A 53 2.38 8.10 5.24
N TYR A 54 1.69 7.28 4.47
CA TYR A 54 1.42 7.47 3.05
C TYR A 54 -0.04 7.14 2.72
N PRO A 55 -0.56 7.59 1.57
CA PRO A 55 -1.81 7.08 1.05
C PRO A 55 -1.75 5.55 1.00
N ARG A 56 -2.78 4.85 1.48
CA ARG A 56 -2.86 3.37 1.49
C ARG A 56 -2.43 2.73 0.16
N GLY A 57 -2.79 3.38 -0.95
CA GLY A 57 -2.42 3.00 -2.32
C GLY A 57 -0.93 2.74 -2.54
N PHE A 58 -0.06 3.42 -1.79
CA PHE A 58 1.39 3.33 -1.96
C PHE A 58 1.94 1.97 -1.56
N GLU A 59 1.31 1.27 -0.59
CA GLU A 59 1.72 -0.10 -0.23
C GLU A 59 1.52 -1.05 -1.42
N TYR A 60 0.38 -0.95 -2.12
CA TYR A 60 0.12 -1.74 -3.32
C TYR A 60 1.12 -1.41 -4.43
N CYS A 61 1.42 -0.13 -4.64
CA CYS A 61 2.42 0.29 -5.61
C CYS A 61 3.81 -0.28 -5.27
N ALA A 62 4.22 -0.25 -4.01
CA ALA A 62 5.49 -0.81 -3.57
C ALA A 62 5.56 -2.32 -3.80
N LEU A 63 4.51 -3.07 -3.45
CA LEU A 63 4.42 -4.50 -3.73
C LEU A 63 4.59 -4.81 -5.23
N ARG A 64 3.90 -4.06 -6.10
CA ARG A 64 3.99 -4.24 -7.56
C ARG A 64 5.35 -3.85 -8.14
N VAL A 65 5.93 -2.74 -7.69
CA VAL A 65 7.21 -2.23 -8.19
C VAL A 65 8.38 -3.10 -7.73
N ASN A 66 8.31 -3.65 -6.51
CA ASN A 66 9.37 -4.49 -5.95
C ASN A 66 9.22 -5.97 -6.33
N ARG A 67 8.07 -6.37 -6.91
CA ARG A 67 7.80 -7.73 -7.36
C ARG A 67 8.90 -8.24 -8.28
N GLY A 68 9.52 -9.36 -7.91
CA GLY A 68 10.59 -10.02 -8.66
C GLY A 68 11.96 -9.33 -8.56
N ARG A 69 12.08 -8.17 -7.88
CA ARG A 69 13.36 -7.48 -7.74
C ARG A 69 14.29 -8.13 -6.72
N ASN A 70 13.75 -8.91 -5.79
CA ASN A 70 14.52 -9.53 -4.70
C ASN A 70 14.63 -11.05 -4.83
N GLY A 71 14.39 -11.61 -6.01
CA GLY A 71 14.39 -13.05 -6.27
C GLY A 71 12.97 -13.62 -6.47
N GLU A 72 12.69 -14.79 -5.90
CA GLU A 72 11.40 -15.50 -6.06
C GLU A 72 10.28 -14.97 -5.13
N ASP A 73 10.15 -13.65 -4.97
CA ASP A 73 9.12 -13.02 -4.13
C ASP A 73 7.79 -12.75 -4.87
N SER A 74 7.72 -13.10 -6.15
CA SER A 74 6.57 -12.77 -7.02
C SER A 74 5.25 -13.38 -6.57
N LEU A 75 5.26 -14.63 -6.09
CA LEU A 75 4.05 -15.28 -5.58
C LEU A 75 3.61 -14.66 -4.25
N PHE A 76 4.57 -14.40 -3.36
CA PHE A 76 4.30 -13.74 -2.09
C PHE A 76 3.66 -12.37 -2.28
N ALA A 77 4.23 -11.52 -3.16
CA ALA A 77 3.70 -10.19 -3.42
C ALA A 77 2.28 -10.24 -4.00
N GLU A 78 2.01 -11.15 -4.94
CA GLU A 78 0.67 -11.32 -5.52
C GLU A 78 -0.36 -11.81 -4.49
N MET A 79 0.00 -12.78 -3.65
CA MET A 79 -0.88 -13.29 -2.60
C MET A 79 -1.17 -12.21 -1.56
N LEU A 80 -0.14 -11.48 -1.12
CA LEU A 80 -0.30 -10.43 -0.14
C LEU A 80 -1.18 -9.29 -0.68
N GLU A 81 -0.95 -8.85 -1.92
CA GLU A 81 -1.79 -7.84 -2.56
C GLU A 81 -3.26 -8.27 -2.58
N LYS A 82 -3.54 -9.52 -3.01
CA LYS A 82 -4.91 -10.07 -3.01
C LYS A 82 -5.53 -10.07 -1.61
N CYS A 83 -4.76 -10.46 -0.58
CA CYS A 83 -5.22 -10.43 0.80
C CYS A 83 -5.51 -9.01 1.28
N LEU A 84 -4.66 -8.04 0.97
CA LEU A 84 -4.85 -6.65 1.39
C LEU A 84 -6.10 -6.04 0.75
N VAL A 85 -6.36 -6.32 -0.52
CA VAL A 85 -7.60 -5.89 -1.21
C VAL A 85 -8.82 -6.57 -0.61
N ALA A 86 -8.77 -7.87 -0.33
CA ALA A 86 -9.88 -8.60 0.27
C ALA A 86 -10.19 -8.16 1.73
N LEU A 87 -9.18 -7.65 2.44
CA LEU A 87 -9.28 -7.18 3.83
C LEU A 87 -9.41 -5.66 3.92
N GLU A 88 -9.54 -4.96 2.80
CA GLU A 88 -9.60 -3.52 2.77
C GLU A 88 -10.83 -3.04 3.55
N ARG A 89 -10.56 -2.24 4.59
CA ARG A 89 -11.61 -1.68 5.44
C ARG A 89 -11.96 -0.28 4.91
N PRO A 90 -13.23 0.12 4.98
CA PRO A 90 -13.63 1.48 4.64
C PRO A 90 -12.83 2.49 5.48
N SER A 91 -12.52 3.63 4.87
CA SER A 91 -11.78 4.68 5.59
C SER A 91 -12.60 5.18 6.78
N PRO A 92 -11.95 5.65 7.86
CA PRO A 92 -12.65 6.37 8.91
C PRO A 92 -13.46 7.56 8.37
N ARG A 93 -13.02 8.16 7.25
CA ARG A 93 -13.77 9.19 6.52
C ARG A 93 -15.04 8.65 5.87
N ASP A 94 -14.97 7.53 5.15
CA ASP A 94 -16.13 6.87 4.53
C ASP A 94 -17.18 6.50 5.58
N ILE A 95 -16.72 6.05 6.76
CA ILE A 95 -17.58 5.74 7.89
C ILE A 95 -18.22 7.01 8.47
N ALA A 96 -17.44 8.10 8.62
CA ALA A 96 -17.93 9.37 9.17
C ALA A 96 -18.89 10.12 8.23
N GLU A 97 -18.71 9.98 6.92
CA GLU A 97 -19.55 10.61 5.89
C GLU A 97 -20.83 9.81 5.60
N GLY A 98 -21.05 8.67 6.27
CA GLY A 98 -22.31 7.94 6.23
C GLY A 98 -22.61 7.29 4.87
N SER A 99 -21.58 7.04 4.05
CA SER A 99 -21.74 6.48 2.69
C SER A 99 -21.96 4.95 2.69
N LEU A 100 -22.64 4.43 3.72
CA LEU A 100 -23.20 3.08 3.79
C LEU A 100 -24.72 3.18 3.69
N MET A 101 -25.21 3.56 2.51
CA MET A 101 -26.52 3.18 1.96
C MET A 101 -26.36 2.89 0.47
#